data_AF-A0A1S8WJF9-F1
#
_entry.id   AF-A0A1S8WJF9-F1
#
_cell.length_a   1.000
_cell.length_b   1.000
_cell.length_c   1.000
_cell.angle_alpha   90.00
_cell.angle_beta   90.00
_cell.angle_gamma   90.00
#
_symmetry.space_group_name_H-M   'P 1'
#
loop_
_entity.id
_entity.type
_entity.pdbx_description
1 polymer ?
#
loop_
_entity_poly.entity_id
_entity_poly.type
_entity_poly.pdbx_seq_one_letter_code
_entity_poly.pdbx_strand_id
1 'polypeptide(L)'
;MPPLQPLEFRDCVVDGPHFRSALQNHEKELKAHGKLVKGVYNNAERVFKAMDELRDALGSFAASLTAYCTANNASPPLSARSQEDSDKRGSAEVAETDDEVTIKTAFIEFAKIIHAVEDARSMMLTDPKDFLKETTTFCQKLEKYLSVKQKERTPEVILW
;
A
#
# COMPACT_ATOMS: atom_id res chain seq x y z
N MET A 1 17.13 -11.11 4.92
CA MET A 1 17.24 -11.21 6.38
C MET A 1 16.56 -12.50 6.81
N PRO A 2 17.05 -13.19 7.85
CA PRO A 2 16.28 -14.25 8.48
C PRO A 2 14.96 -13.71 9.04
N PRO A 3 13.88 -14.52 9.09
CA PRO A 3 12.59 -14.08 9.62
C PRO A 3 12.70 -13.69 11.09
N LEU A 4 12.02 -12.62 11.48
CA LEU A 4 11.97 -12.21 12.89
C LEU A 4 11.24 -13.25 13.73
N GLN A 5 11.76 -13.49 14.94
CA GLN A 5 11.07 -14.35 15.90
C GLN A 5 9.86 -13.65 16.49
N PRO A 6 8.77 -14.39 16.82
CA PRO A 6 7.63 -13.84 17.53
C PRO A 6 8.03 -13.13 18.82
N LEU A 7 7.32 -12.06 19.14
CA LEU A 7 7.47 -11.37 20.42
C LEU A 7 6.70 -12.13 21.49
N GLU A 8 7.35 -12.43 22.61
CA GLU A 8 6.75 -13.15 23.73
C GLU A 8 6.10 -12.19 24.74
N PHE A 9 4.86 -12.46 25.14
CA PHE A 9 4.14 -11.62 26.11
C PHE A 9 4.82 -11.55 27.48
N ARG A 10 5.49 -12.63 27.89
CA ARG A 10 6.24 -12.66 29.16
C ARG A 10 7.36 -11.61 29.17
N ASP A 11 8.02 -11.42 28.05
CA ASP A 11 9.16 -10.52 27.93
C ASP A 11 8.69 -9.05 27.84
N CYS A 12 7.46 -8.83 27.39
CA CYS A 12 6.80 -7.52 27.42
C CYS A 12 6.62 -6.97 28.84
N VAL A 13 6.34 -7.84 29.82
CA VAL A 13 6.15 -7.41 31.23
C VAL A 13 7.48 -6.99 31.86
N VAL A 14 8.56 -7.69 31.52
CA VAL A 14 9.92 -7.37 32.00
C VAL A 14 10.45 -6.11 31.32
N ASP A 15 9.99 -5.83 30.11
CA ASP A 15 10.38 -4.67 29.30
C ASP A 15 11.90 -4.49 29.15
N GLY A 16 12.59 -5.60 28.92
CA GLY A 16 14.05 -5.64 28.85
C GLY A 16 14.63 -5.02 27.57
N PRO A 17 15.93 -4.67 27.56
CA PRO A 17 16.59 -4.06 26.40
C PRO A 17 16.58 -4.96 25.15
N HIS A 18 16.66 -6.28 25.33
CA HIS A 18 16.53 -7.24 24.23
C HIS A 18 15.13 -7.24 23.61
N PHE A 19 14.09 -7.23 24.44
CA PHE A 19 12.69 -7.13 23.98
C PHE A 19 12.46 -5.82 23.21
N ARG A 20 12.91 -4.69 23.76
CA ARG A 20 12.84 -3.38 23.09
C ARG A 20 13.57 -3.35 21.75
N SER A 21 14.73 -3.99 21.65
CA SER A 21 15.48 -4.11 20.38
C SER A 21 14.74 -4.98 19.36
N ALA A 22 14.17 -6.10 19.80
CA ALA A 22 13.34 -6.98 18.95
C ALA A 22 12.09 -6.24 18.45
N LEU A 23 11.38 -5.56 19.35
CA LEU A 23 10.21 -4.73 19.02
C LEU A 23 10.56 -3.67 17.97
N GLN A 24 11.68 -2.95 18.14
CA GLN A 24 12.13 -1.97 17.16
C GLN A 24 12.45 -2.58 15.79
N ASN A 25 12.97 -3.81 15.74
CA ASN A 25 13.20 -4.50 14.48
C ASN A 25 11.89 -4.87 13.79
N HIS A 26 10.89 -5.35 14.53
CA HIS A 26 9.53 -5.60 14.03
C HIS A 26 8.89 -4.32 13.48
N GLU A 27 8.99 -3.20 14.20
CA GLU A 27 8.49 -1.90 13.71
C GLU A 27 9.17 -1.44 12.41
N LYS A 28 10.49 -1.63 12.31
CA LYS A 28 11.26 -1.32 11.09
C LYS A 28 10.82 -2.19 9.92
N GLU A 29 10.68 -3.50 10.13
CA GLU A 29 10.24 -4.44 9.10
C GLU A 29 8.81 -4.13 8.66
N LEU A 30 7.91 -3.84 9.60
CA LEU A 30 6.54 -3.44 9.28
C LEU A 30 6.48 -2.16 8.44
N LYS A 31 7.32 -1.16 8.77
CA LYS A 31 7.45 0.07 7.98
C LYS A 31 8.03 -0.20 6.59
N ALA A 32 8.99 -1.12 6.47
CA ALA A 32 9.54 -1.52 5.18
C ALA A 32 8.49 -2.26 4.34
N HIS A 33 7.74 -3.19 4.93
CA HIS A 33 6.67 -3.92 4.27
C HIS A 33 5.57 -2.96 3.77
N GLY A 34 5.17 -1.97 4.58
CA GLY A 34 4.23 -0.93 4.15
C GLY A 34 4.70 -0.15 2.92
N LYS A 35 6.00 0.12 2.79
CA LYS A 35 6.56 0.74 1.58
C LYS A 35 6.49 -0.19 0.36
N LEU A 36 6.73 -1.49 0.54
CA LEU A 36 6.64 -2.47 -0.53
C LEU A 36 5.20 -2.57 -1.07
N VAL A 37 4.22 -2.68 -0.17
CA VAL A 37 2.79 -2.69 -0.52
C VAL A 37 2.40 -1.43 -1.29
N LYS A 38 2.82 -0.25 -0.80
CA LYS A 38 2.58 1.02 -1.50
C LYS A 38 3.23 1.05 -2.89
N GLY A 39 4.42 0.45 -3.02
CA GLY A 39 5.12 0.30 -4.30
C GLY A 39 4.35 -0.55 -5.30
N VAL A 40 3.78 -1.67 -4.85
CA VAL A 40 2.92 -2.53 -5.70
C VAL A 40 1.70 -1.77 -6.18
N TYR A 41 1.01 -1.05 -5.28
CA TYR A 41 -0.14 -0.22 -5.63
C TYR A 41 0.20 0.83 -6.72
N ASN A 42 1.27 1.61 -6.49
CA ASN A 42 1.67 2.66 -7.42
C ASN A 42 2.08 2.09 -8.79
N ASN A 43 2.73 0.92 -8.81
CA ASN A 43 3.10 0.27 -10.06
C ASN A 43 1.87 -0.28 -10.81
N ALA A 44 0.87 -0.81 -10.11
CA ALA A 44 -0.39 -1.21 -10.73
C ALA A 44 -1.10 -0.01 -11.40
N GLU A 45 -1.17 1.13 -10.71
CA GLU A 45 -1.73 2.37 -11.29
C GLU A 45 -0.99 2.82 -12.56
N ARG A 46 0.35 2.71 -12.56
CA ARG A 46 1.16 2.99 -13.75
C ARG A 46 0.87 2.05 -14.91
N VAL A 47 0.64 0.76 -14.64
CA VAL A 47 0.26 -0.22 -15.67
C VAL A 47 -1.08 0.16 -16.30
N PHE A 48 -2.09 0.48 -15.49
CA PHE A 48 -3.39 0.91 -16.01
C PHE A 48 -3.30 2.14 -16.90
N LYS A 49 -2.54 3.16 -16.46
CA LYS A 49 -2.34 4.37 -17.25
C LYS A 49 -1.67 4.07 -18.60
N ALA A 50 -0.66 3.21 -18.62
CA ALA A 50 0.01 2.82 -19.85
C ALA A 50 -0.92 2.02 -20.79
N MET A 51 -1.82 1.20 -20.25
CA MET A 51 -2.83 0.50 -21.05
C MET A 51 -3.83 1.47 -21.68
N ASP A 52 -4.31 2.47 -20.95
CA ASP A 52 -5.19 3.50 -21.51
C ASP A 52 -4.50 4.29 -22.63
N GLU A 53 -3.24 4.69 -22.43
CA GLU A 53 -2.43 5.38 -23.44
C GLU A 53 -2.23 4.51 -24.70
N LEU A 54 -1.99 3.21 -24.53
CA LEU A 54 -1.89 2.27 -25.65
C LEU A 54 -3.22 2.17 -26.42
N ARG A 55 -4.35 2.05 -25.72
CA ARG A 55 -5.68 2.00 -26.34
C ARG A 55 -5.92 3.24 -27.20
N ASP A 56 -5.62 4.43 -26.67
CA ASP A 56 -5.84 5.69 -27.37
C ASP A 56 -4.93 5.81 -28.61
N ALA A 57 -3.69 5.34 -28.51
CA ALA A 57 -2.75 5.27 -29.64
C ALA A 57 -3.25 4.31 -30.74
N LEU A 58 -3.73 3.12 -30.36
CA LEU A 58 -4.32 2.15 -31.29
C LEU A 58 -5.57 2.72 -32.00
N GLY A 59 -6.46 3.38 -31.26
CA GLY A 59 -7.62 4.07 -31.82
C GLY A 59 -7.24 5.15 -32.83
N SER A 60 -6.23 5.96 -32.49
CA SER A 60 -5.70 7.02 -33.38
C SER A 60 -5.06 6.44 -34.65
N PHE A 61 -4.36 5.31 -34.52
CA PHE A 61 -3.78 4.59 -35.66
C PHE A 61 -4.88 4.01 -36.57
N ALA A 62 -5.89 3.35 -36.02
CA ALA A 62 -7.01 2.82 -36.77
C ALA A 62 -7.80 3.91 -37.51
N ALA A 63 -8.02 5.06 -36.88
CA ALA A 63 -8.65 6.22 -37.50
C ALA A 63 -7.82 6.75 -38.68
N SER A 64 -6.51 6.87 -38.49
CA SER A 64 -5.57 7.31 -39.53
C SER A 64 -5.52 6.33 -40.72
N LEU A 65 -5.54 5.03 -40.44
CA LEU A 65 -5.59 3.99 -41.47
C LEU A 65 -6.90 4.04 -42.26
N THR A 66 -8.03 4.21 -41.57
CA THR A 66 -9.34 4.34 -42.20
C THR A 66 -9.38 5.56 -43.12
N ALA A 67 -8.90 6.72 -42.64
CA ALA A 67 -8.82 7.95 -43.43
C ALA A 67 -7.93 7.78 -44.69
N TYR A 68 -6.80 7.08 -44.57
CA TYR A 68 -5.92 6.76 -45.69
C TYR A 68 -6.59 5.85 -46.73
N CYS A 69 -7.27 4.78 -46.30
CA CYS A 69 -8.00 3.88 -47.19
C CYS A 69 -9.12 4.62 -47.94
N THR A 70 -9.90 5.44 -47.23
CA THR A 70 -10.98 6.23 -47.85
C THR A 70 -10.45 7.26 -48.84
N ALA A 71 -9.32 7.91 -48.55
CA ALA A 71 -8.71 8.89 -49.46
C ALA A 71 -8.22 8.26 -50.77
N ASN A 72 -7.84 6.97 -50.75
CA ASN A 72 -7.25 6.27 -51.89
C ASN A 72 -8.24 5.36 -52.65
N ASN A 73 -9.54 5.42 -52.37
CA ASN A 73 -10.56 4.51 -52.91
C ASN A 73 -10.20 3.02 -52.73
N ALA A 74 -9.35 2.69 -51.75
CA ALA A 74 -9.05 1.32 -51.39
C ALA A 74 -10.20 0.80 -50.52
N SER A 75 -10.71 -0.40 -50.81
CA SER A 75 -11.71 -1.01 -49.93
C SER A 75 -11.14 -1.09 -48.50
N PRO A 76 -11.89 -0.63 -47.48
CA PRO A 76 -11.42 -0.72 -46.10
C PRO A 76 -11.19 -2.20 -45.74
N PRO A 77 -10.24 -2.50 -44.83
CA PRO A 77 -10.00 -3.86 -44.37
C PRO A 77 -11.31 -4.48 -43.84
N LEU A 78 -11.48 -5.79 -44.06
CA LEU A 78 -12.69 -6.58 -43.82
C LEU A 78 -13.37 -6.39 -42.45
N SER A 79 -12.67 -5.87 -41.44
CA SER A 79 -13.24 -5.55 -40.12
C SER A 79 -14.27 -4.42 -40.14
N ALA A 80 -14.34 -3.59 -41.20
CA ALA A 80 -15.31 -2.51 -41.31
C ALA A 80 -16.67 -2.93 -41.91
N ARG A 81 -16.83 -4.20 -42.33
CA ARG A 81 -18.04 -4.68 -43.05
C ARG A 81 -19.17 -5.20 -42.16
N SER A 82 -19.04 -5.10 -40.84
CA SER A 82 -20.08 -5.51 -39.89
C SER A 82 -20.53 -4.33 -39.03
N GLN A 83 -21.18 -3.34 -39.65
CA GLN A 83 -21.99 -2.36 -38.90
C GLN A 83 -22.99 -1.66 -39.83
N GLU A 84 -23.95 -2.43 -40.35
CA GLU A 84 -25.28 -1.88 -40.63
C GLU A 84 -26.09 -2.12 -39.35
N ASP A 85 -26.75 -1.09 -38.84
CA ASP A 85 -27.54 -1.02 -37.60
C ASP A 85 -26.82 -0.79 -36.25
N SER A 86 -26.30 0.42 -36.04
CA SER A 86 -26.49 1.11 -34.75
C SER A 86 -26.11 2.60 -34.85
N ASP A 87 -27.11 3.46 -34.94
CA ASP A 87 -26.98 4.90 -34.74
C ASP A 87 -26.41 5.22 -33.35
N LYS A 88 -25.41 6.11 -33.34
CA LYS A 88 -24.77 6.76 -32.17
C LYS A 88 -23.69 5.98 -31.41
N ARG A 89 -22.47 5.98 -31.94
CA ARG A 89 -21.26 6.38 -31.17
C ARG A 89 -20.12 6.66 -32.15
N GLY A 90 -19.72 7.93 -32.25
CA GLY A 90 -18.50 8.32 -32.96
C GLY A 90 -17.27 7.83 -32.19
N SER A 91 -16.20 7.56 -32.93
CA SER A 91 -14.93 6.91 -32.56
C SER A 91 -14.93 5.43 -32.89
N ALA A 92 -13.97 5.00 -33.71
CA ALA A 92 -13.68 3.60 -33.95
C ALA A 92 -13.42 2.92 -32.59
N GLU A 93 -14.44 2.27 -32.04
CA GLU A 93 -14.36 1.53 -30.79
C GLU A 93 -13.55 0.28 -31.12
N VAL A 94 -12.24 0.35 -30.87
CA VAL A 94 -11.37 -0.84 -30.93
C VAL A 94 -11.91 -1.76 -29.85
N ALA A 95 -12.53 -2.87 -30.27
CA ALA A 95 -13.05 -3.86 -29.36
C ALA A 95 -11.95 -4.27 -28.38
N GLU A 96 -12.24 -4.20 -27.09
CA GLU A 96 -11.33 -4.58 -26.02
C GLU A 96 -10.90 -6.04 -26.25
N THR A 97 -9.59 -6.29 -26.26
CA THR A 97 -9.09 -7.65 -26.48
C THR A 97 -9.35 -8.53 -25.25
N ASP A 98 -9.51 -9.83 -25.46
CA ASP A 98 -9.72 -10.79 -24.36
C ASP A 98 -8.57 -10.75 -23.32
N ASP A 99 -7.35 -10.49 -23.79
CA ASP A 99 -6.18 -10.28 -22.95
C ASP A 99 -6.31 -9.01 -22.09
N GLU A 100 -6.83 -7.90 -22.62
CA GLU A 100 -7.09 -6.68 -21.86
C GLU A 100 -8.11 -6.91 -20.75
N VAL A 101 -9.21 -7.62 -21.05
CA VAL A 101 -10.24 -7.97 -20.07
C VAL A 101 -9.66 -8.88 -18.98
N THR A 102 -8.88 -9.89 -19.37
CA THR A 102 -8.23 -10.83 -18.45
C THR A 102 -7.25 -10.12 -17.52
N ILE A 103 -6.40 -9.25 -18.06
CA ILE A 103 -5.43 -8.46 -17.28
C ILE A 103 -6.16 -7.54 -16.31
N LYS A 104 -7.16 -6.78 -16.77
CA LYS A 104 -7.95 -5.88 -15.91
C LYS A 104 -8.60 -6.63 -14.76
N THR A 105 -9.20 -7.78 -15.04
CA THR A 105 -9.85 -8.63 -14.04
C THR A 105 -8.86 -9.14 -13.00
N ALA A 106 -7.69 -9.63 -13.42
CA ALA A 106 -6.65 -10.09 -12.51
C ALA A 106 -6.16 -8.96 -11.58
N PHE A 107 -5.92 -7.76 -12.12
CA PHE A 107 -5.51 -6.61 -11.32
C PHE A 107 -6.58 -6.16 -10.32
N ILE A 108 -7.86 -6.22 -10.69
CA ILE A 108 -8.98 -5.93 -9.77
C ILE A 108 -8.95 -6.90 -8.59
N GLU A 109 -8.77 -8.20 -8.83
CA GLU A 109 -8.68 -9.20 -7.76
C GLU A 109 -7.44 -9.00 -6.88
N PHE A 110 -6.28 -8.71 -7.47
CA PHE A 110 -5.07 -8.38 -6.70
C PHE A 110 -5.26 -7.12 -5.84
N ALA A 111 -5.91 -6.09 -6.38
CA ALA A 111 -6.19 -4.86 -5.63
C ALA A 111 -7.08 -5.14 -4.41
N LYS A 112 -8.11 -5.98 -4.54
CA LYS A 112 -8.96 -6.39 -3.41
C LYS A 112 -8.14 -7.06 -2.29
N ILE A 113 -7.23 -7.97 -2.65
CA ILE A 113 -6.36 -8.65 -1.68
C ILE A 113 -5.44 -7.63 -0.98
N ILE A 114 -4.81 -6.74 -1.75
CA ILE A 114 -3.92 -5.70 -1.21
C ILE A 114 -4.68 -4.77 -0.26
N HIS A 115 -5.88 -4.33 -0.64
CA HIS A 115 -6.73 -3.49 0.20
C HIS A 115 -7.14 -4.20 1.49
N ALA A 116 -7.58 -5.46 1.41
CA ALA A 116 -7.95 -6.22 2.61
C ALA A 116 -6.75 -6.39 3.57
N VAL A 117 -5.54 -6.61 3.05
CA VAL A 117 -4.32 -6.70 3.86
C VAL A 117 -3.95 -5.35 4.49
N GLU A 118 -4.06 -4.25 3.75
CA GLU A 118 -3.75 -2.91 4.28
C GLU A 118 -4.80 -2.43 5.28
N ASP A 119 -6.09 -2.74 5.06
CA ASP A 119 -7.17 -2.45 5.99
C ASP A 119 -7.01 -3.25 7.28
N ALA A 120 -6.72 -4.56 7.19
CA ALA A 120 -6.41 -5.38 8.36
C ALA A 120 -5.19 -4.83 9.12
N ARG A 121 -4.14 -4.41 8.40
CA ARG A 121 -2.97 -3.75 8.99
C ARG A 121 -3.36 -2.46 9.73
N SER A 122 -4.19 -1.62 9.11
CA SER A 122 -4.67 -0.36 9.69
C SER A 122 -5.51 -0.59 10.94
N MET A 123 -6.39 -1.60 10.95
CA MET A 123 -7.22 -1.94 12.10
C MET A 123 -6.45 -2.58 13.26
N MET A 124 -5.37 -3.32 12.96
CA MET A 124 -4.56 -4.01 13.98
C MET A 124 -3.45 -3.13 14.59
N LEU A 125 -3.25 -1.92 14.06
CA LEU A 125 -2.28 -0.97 14.59
C LEU A 125 -2.99 0.11 15.40
N THR A 126 -3.01 -0.04 16.74
CA THR A 126 -3.13 1.12 17.63
C THR A 126 -1.97 2.08 17.38
N ASP A 127 -2.22 3.40 17.40
CA ASP A 127 -1.17 4.38 17.14
C ASP A 127 0.02 4.14 18.10
N PRO A 128 1.21 3.78 17.60
CA PRO A 128 2.39 3.55 18.44
C PRO A 128 2.69 4.74 19.35
N LYS A 129 2.23 5.95 18.98
CA LYS A 129 2.35 7.15 19.80
C LYS A 129 1.60 7.04 21.11
N ASP A 130 0.45 6.37 21.16
CA ASP A 130 -0.31 6.25 22.40
C ASP A 130 0.41 5.31 23.37
N PHE A 131 0.93 4.19 22.88
CA PHE A 131 1.82 3.33 23.66
C PHE A 131 3.09 4.07 24.11
N LEU A 132 3.67 4.90 23.25
CA LEU A 132 4.86 5.69 23.59
C LEU A 132 4.57 6.77 24.64
N LYS A 133 3.40 7.41 24.60
CA LYS A 133 2.93 8.36 25.63
C LYS A 133 2.74 7.65 26.97
N GLU A 134 2.12 6.48 26.97
CA GLU A 134 1.93 5.68 28.18
C GLU A 134 3.28 5.26 28.77
N THR A 135 4.19 4.76 27.92
CA THR A 135 5.57 4.43 28.31
C THR A 135 6.28 5.64 28.95
N THR A 136 6.19 6.81 28.31
CA THR A 136 6.81 8.05 28.82
C THR A 136 6.24 8.42 30.18
N THR A 137 4.91 8.35 30.33
CA THR A 137 4.21 8.64 31.59
C THR A 137 4.60 7.66 32.68
N PHE A 138 4.77 6.37 32.35
CA PHE A 138 5.22 5.34 33.28
C PHE A 138 6.67 5.60 33.76
N CYS A 139 7.60 5.89 32.85
CA CYS A 139 8.97 6.24 33.20
C CYS A 139 9.04 7.46 34.12
N GLN A 140 8.28 8.51 33.83
CA GLN A 140 8.20 9.70 34.69
C GLN A 140 7.68 9.38 36.11
N LYS A 141 6.72 8.45 36.23
CA LYS A 141 6.22 8.00 37.55
C LYS A 141 7.30 7.21 38.31
N LEU A 142 8.05 6.36 37.63
CA LEU A 142 9.17 5.61 38.23
C LEU A 142 10.27 6.53 38.75
N GLU A 143 10.66 7.54 37.97
CA GLU A 143 11.65 8.54 38.39
C GLU A 143 11.21 9.27 39.66
N LYS A 144 9.96 9.74 39.70
CA LYS A 144 9.38 10.39 40.89
C LYS A 144 9.40 9.46 42.11
N TYR A 145 8.99 8.20 41.94
CA TYR A 145 9.01 7.21 43.00
C TYR A 145 10.43 6.98 43.53
N LEU A 146 11.42 6.88 42.63
CA LEU A 146 12.83 6.73 42.99
C LEU A 146 13.33 7.93 43.81
N SER A 147 12.99 9.15 43.41
CA SER A 147 13.37 10.37 44.15
C SER A 147 12.78 10.39 45.57
N VAL A 148 11.51 9.99 45.72
CA VAL A 148 10.88 9.87 47.05
C VAL A 148 11.60 8.83 47.91
N LYS A 149 11.90 7.65 47.35
CA LYS A 149 12.61 6.58 48.06
C LYS A 149 14.04 6.94 48.44
N GLN A 150 14.72 7.74 47.64
CA GLN A 150 16.04 8.26 47.97
C GLN A 150 15.98 9.24 49.14
N LYS A 151 14.98 10.13 49.16
CA LYS A 151 14.76 11.08 50.26
C LYS A 151 14.43 10.40 51.59
N GLU A 152 13.71 9.27 51.56
CA GLU A 152 13.45 8.44 52.74
C GLU A 152 14.71 7.75 53.30
N ARG A 153 15.73 7.47 52.47
CA ARG A 153 16.98 6.80 52.89
C ARG A 153 18.04 7.75 53.45
N THR A 154 17.96 9.04 53.16
CA THR A 154 18.85 10.06 53.72
C THR A 154 18.18 10.70 54.93
N PRO A 155 18.43 10.22 56.17
CA PRO A 155 17.95 10.94 57.34
C PRO A 155 18.55 12.35 57.32
N GLU A 156 17.73 13.37 57.57
CA GLU A 156 18.23 14.72 57.84
C GLU A 156 19.23 14.61 58.99
N VAL A 157 20.52 14.83 58.69
CA VAL A 157 21.53 14.97 59.73
C VAL A 157 21.24 16.30 60.41
N ILE A 158 20.46 16.26 61.48
CA ILE A 158 20.22 17.42 62.33
C ILE A 158 21.53 17.67 63.08
N LEU A 159 22.33 18.59 62.55
CA LEU A 159 23.48 19.16 63.24
C LEU A 159 22.94 20.12 64.31
N TRP A 160 22.99 19.67 65.56
CA TRP A 160 22.79 20.52 66.75
C TRP A 160 24.09 21.23 67.11
#